data_AF-A0A3D8P522-F1
#
_entry.id   AF-A0A3D8P522-F1
#
_cell.length_a   1.000
_cell.length_b   1.000
_cell.length_c   1.000
_cell.angle_alpha   90.00
_cell.angle_beta   90.00
_cell.angle_gamma   90.00
#
_symmetry.space_group_name_H-M   'P 1'
#
loop_
_entity.id
_entity.type
_entity.pdbx_description
1 polymer ?
#
loop_
_entity_poly.entity_id
_entity_poly.type
_entity_poly.pdbx_seq_one_letter_code
_entity_poly.pdbx_strand_id
1 'polypeptide(L)'
;MSFYKLCRSLRGKGRDERGFTMVEMMVVLIVIAVLIAGGIWLYLGYVEKARITKAESFLTTAAGALDAYYAQYGKYPSGNDLDTAGVDISVKDPWGGDYKYTTSGDDNYTLATTGGTKVVVKATGNNGKSEITVVKK
;
A
#
# COMPACT_ATOMS: atom_id res chain seq x y z
N MET A 1 -10.15 -18.88 77.89
CA MET A 1 -10.83 -19.22 76.62
C MET A 1 -10.43 -18.19 75.59
N SER A 2 -9.47 -18.48 74.69
CA SER A 2 -9.67 -19.29 73.46
C SER A 2 -10.77 -18.63 72.62
N PHE A 3 -10.49 -17.99 71.47
CA PHE A 3 -10.96 -18.58 70.19
C PHE A 3 -10.35 -17.99 68.91
N TYR A 4 -9.38 -17.06 68.94
CA TYR A 4 -8.81 -16.49 67.69
C TYR A 4 -7.79 -17.40 66.97
N LYS A 5 -7.71 -18.66 67.41
CA LYS A 5 -6.76 -19.66 66.92
C LYS A 5 -7.36 -20.53 65.81
N LEU A 6 -7.96 -19.94 64.77
CA LEU A 6 -8.43 -20.75 63.62
C LEU A 6 -8.58 -19.98 62.30
N CYS A 7 -7.47 -19.55 61.72
CA CYS A 7 -7.33 -19.58 60.26
C CYS A 7 -5.86 -19.85 59.90
N ARG A 8 -5.38 -21.00 60.40
CA ARG A 8 -4.09 -21.55 59.99
C ARG A 8 -4.33 -22.36 58.72
N SER A 9 -3.52 -22.07 57.71
CA SER A 9 -3.28 -22.89 56.51
C SER A 9 -4.25 -22.74 55.36
N LEU A 10 -4.14 -21.62 54.65
CA LEU A 10 -3.99 -21.72 53.19
C LEU A 10 -2.51 -21.50 52.87
N ARG A 11 -1.78 -22.62 52.96
CA ARG A 11 -0.40 -22.78 52.52
C ARG A 11 -0.29 -22.25 51.09
N GLY A 12 0.30 -21.06 50.95
CA GLY A 12 0.68 -20.49 49.66
C GLY A 12 1.47 -21.54 48.89
N LYS A 13 0.88 -22.01 47.79
CA LYS A 13 1.63 -22.67 46.73
C LYS A 13 2.59 -21.58 46.27
N GLY A 14 3.86 -21.71 46.67
CA GLY A 14 4.91 -20.76 46.29
C GLY A 14 4.75 -20.52 44.79
N ARG A 15 4.43 -19.27 44.45
CA ARG A 15 4.53 -18.83 43.07
C ARG A 15 6.00 -19.08 42.75
N ASP A 16 6.25 -19.99 41.83
CA ASP A 16 7.54 -20.15 41.19
C ASP A 16 7.80 -18.82 40.44
N GLU A 17 8.21 -17.80 41.19
CA GLU A 17 8.65 -16.50 40.69
C GLU A 17 10.06 -16.70 40.15
N ARG A 18 10.21 -17.62 39.20
CA ARG A 18 11.37 -17.71 38.34
C ARG A 18 11.30 -16.52 37.41
N GLY A 19 11.78 -15.38 37.89
CA GLY A 19 11.98 -14.21 37.07
C GLY A 19 12.93 -14.53 35.93
N PHE A 20 12.62 -14.04 34.73
CA PHE A 20 13.48 -14.09 33.56
C PHE A 20 14.90 -13.66 33.94
N THR A 21 15.90 -14.43 33.51
CA THR A 21 17.29 -14.08 33.77
C THR A 21 17.68 -12.89 32.89
N MET A 22 18.58 -12.01 33.35
CA MET A 22 19.06 -10.90 32.50
C MET A 22 19.68 -11.40 31.19
N VAL A 23 20.34 -12.56 31.25
CA VAL A 23 20.98 -13.21 30.10
C VAL A 23 19.96 -13.61 29.03
N GLU A 24 18.76 -14.04 29.44
CA GLU A 24 17.68 -14.44 28.53
C GLU A 24 17.20 -13.26 27.68
N MET A 25 17.08 -12.08 28.28
CA MET A 25 16.76 -10.86 27.53
C MET A 25 17.94 -10.34 26.71
N MET A 26 19.20 -10.58 27.12
CA MET A 26 20.37 -10.21 26.31
C MET A 26 20.42 -10.98 24.99
N VAL A 27 20.24 -12.31 25.04
CA VAL A 27 20.25 -13.14 23.82
C VAL A 27 19.10 -12.73 22.89
N VAL A 28 17.90 -12.48 23.44
CA VAL A 28 16.74 -12.05 22.64
C VAL A 28 16.98 -10.71 21.95
N LEU A 29 17.55 -9.72 22.65
CA LEU A 29 17.85 -8.42 22.06
C LEU A 29 18.93 -8.50 20.98
N ILE A 30 19.94 -9.37 21.15
CA ILE A 30 20.95 -9.64 20.12
C ILE A 30 20.30 -10.21 18.87
N VAL A 31 19.40 -11.20 19.01
CA VAL A 31 18.69 -11.79 17.87
C VAL A 31 17.81 -10.76 17.17
N ILE A 32 17.05 -9.94 17.91
CA ILE A 32 16.22 -8.87 17.34
C ILE A 32 17.08 -7.84 16.59
N ALA A 33 18.24 -7.45 17.13
CA ALA A 33 19.15 -6.51 16.48
C ALA A 33 19.64 -7.03 15.13
N VAL A 34 20.01 -8.32 15.05
CA VAL A 34 20.43 -8.96 13.80
C VAL A 34 19.29 -9.02 12.79
N LEU A 35 18.07 -9.37 13.22
CA LEU A 35 16.91 -9.45 12.33
C LEU A 35 16.52 -8.09 11.76
N ILE A 36 16.52 -7.03 12.57
CA ILE A 36 16.19 -5.67 12.12
C ILE A 36 17.25 -5.17 11.12
N ALA A 37 18.54 -5.46 11.35
CA ALA A 37 19.62 -5.03 10.48
C ALA A 37 19.45 -5.54 9.03
N GLY A 38 18.95 -6.77 8.84
CA GLY A 38 18.65 -7.32 7.51
C GLY A 38 17.23 -7.07 7.00
N GLY A 39 16.25 -6.95 7.90
CA GLY A 39 14.82 -6.98 7.55
C GLY A 39 14.30 -5.75 6.80
N ILE A 40 14.93 -4.58 6.96
CA ILE A 40 14.46 -3.32 6.37
C ILE A 40 14.43 -3.38 4.84
N TRP A 41 15.47 -3.94 4.22
CA TRP A 41 15.58 -4.00 2.76
C TRP A 41 14.48 -4.83 2.10
N LEU A 42 14.14 -5.96 2.72
CA LEU A 42 13.06 -6.82 2.24
C LEU A 42 11.73 -6.10 2.37
N TYR A 43 11.45 -5.52 3.54
CA TYR A 43 10.20 -4.81 3.81
C TYR A 43 9.92 -3.68 2.81
N LEU A 44 10.93 -2.83 2.53
CA LEU A 44 10.77 -1.72 1.59
C LEU A 44 10.43 -2.21 0.16
N GLY A 45 11.01 -3.33 -0.27
CA GLY A 45 10.68 -3.93 -1.56
C GLY A 45 9.24 -4.47 -1.64
N TYR A 46 8.74 -5.05 -0.55
CA TYR A 46 7.35 -5.51 -0.47
C TYR A 46 6.34 -4.35 -0.53
N VAL A 47 6.60 -3.27 0.20
CA VAL A 47 5.74 -2.07 0.18
C VAL A 47 5.70 -1.46 -1.21
N GLU A 48 6.83 -1.38 -1.91
CA GLU A 48 6.88 -0.83 -3.27
C GLU A 48 6.08 -1.68 -4.27
N LYS A 49 6.17 -3.00 -4.20
CA LYS A 49 5.35 -3.89 -5.04
C LYS A 49 3.86 -3.70 -4.77
N ALA A 50 3.47 -3.62 -3.49
CA ALA A 50 2.07 -3.37 -3.12
C ALA A 50 1.55 -2.02 -3.66
N ARG A 51 2.40 -0.98 -3.64
CA ARG A 51 2.09 0.32 -4.24
C ARG A 51 1.88 0.23 -5.74
N ILE A 52 2.77 -0.47 -6.46
CA ILE A 52 2.63 -0.67 -7.90
C ILE A 52 1.31 -1.36 -8.22
N THR A 53 1.00 -2.48 -7.56
CA THR A 53 -0.27 -3.21 -7.79
C THR A 53 -1.50 -2.35 -7.48
N LYS A 54 -1.45 -1.52 -6.43
CA LYS A 54 -2.54 -0.58 -6.11
C LYS A 54 -2.73 0.45 -7.22
N ALA A 55 -1.64 1.02 -7.75
CA ALA A 55 -1.69 1.96 -8.86
C ALA A 55 -2.20 1.30 -10.13
N GLU A 56 -1.74 0.09 -10.45
CA GLU A 56 -2.21 -0.70 -11.59
C GLU A 56 -3.72 -0.95 -11.51
N SER A 57 -4.22 -1.40 -10.37
CA SER A 57 -5.67 -1.66 -10.18
C SER A 57 -6.52 -0.40 -10.40
N PHE A 58 -6.09 0.74 -9.88
CA PHE A 58 -6.76 2.02 -10.11
C PHE A 58 -6.73 2.39 -11.60
N LEU A 59 -5.56 2.31 -12.23
CA LEU A 59 -5.38 2.65 -13.64
C LEU A 59 -6.15 1.72 -14.57
N THR A 60 -6.25 0.43 -14.28
CA THR A 60 -7.08 -0.52 -15.05
C THR A 60 -8.56 -0.15 -14.99
N THR A 61 -9.04 0.26 -13.81
CA THR A 61 -10.43 0.68 -13.65
C THR A 61 -10.71 1.97 -14.41
N ALA A 62 -9.81 2.96 -14.28
CA ALA A 62 -9.89 4.22 -15.02
C ALA A 62 -9.79 4.00 -16.54
N ALA A 63 -8.87 3.14 -16.99
CA ALA A 63 -8.70 2.80 -18.40
C ALA A 63 -9.97 2.18 -19.01
N GLY A 64 -10.62 1.25 -18.30
CA GLY A 64 -11.88 0.67 -18.77
C GLY A 64 -13.01 1.71 -18.91
N ALA A 65 -13.07 2.68 -18.01
CA ALA A 65 -14.02 3.78 -18.11
C ALA A 65 -13.70 4.71 -19.31
N LEU A 66 -12.42 5.01 -19.54
CA LEU A 66 -11.98 5.80 -20.70
C LEU A 66 -12.23 5.08 -22.03
N ASP A 67 -12.00 3.77 -22.10
CA ASP A 67 -12.31 2.96 -23.29
C ASP A 67 -13.82 2.94 -23.56
N ALA A 68 -14.65 2.84 -22.51
CA ALA A 68 -16.10 2.91 -22.63
C ALA A 68 -16.59 4.29 -23.09
N TYR A 69 -15.93 5.37 -22.67
CA TYR A 69 -16.21 6.72 -23.16
C TYR A 69 -15.83 6.85 -24.64
N TYR A 70 -14.65 6.35 -25.03
CA TYR A 70 -14.22 6.35 -26.43
C TYR A 70 -15.19 5.57 -27.32
N ALA A 71 -15.69 4.42 -26.86
CA ALA A 71 -16.67 3.63 -27.61
C ALA A 71 -18.00 4.37 -27.85
N GLN A 72 -18.38 5.29 -26.96
CA GLN A 72 -19.62 6.06 -27.06
C GLN A 72 -19.48 7.33 -27.90
N TYR A 73 -18.36 8.05 -27.74
CA TYR A 73 -18.16 9.39 -28.32
C TYR A 73 -17.14 9.43 -29.45
N GLY A 74 -16.43 8.33 -29.72
CA GLY A 74 -15.38 8.24 -30.73
C GLY A 74 -14.11 9.03 -30.40
N LYS A 75 -13.99 9.53 -29.15
CA LYS A 75 -12.85 10.32 -28.68
C LYS A 75 -12.66 10.14 -27.17
N TYR A 76 -11.44 10.31 -26.70
CA TYR A 76 -11.16 10.34 -25.26
C TYR A 76 -11.58 11.68 -24.65
N PRO A 77 -11.99 11.71 -23.37
CA PRO A 77 -12.39 12.94 -22.70
C PRO A 77 -11.20 13.89 -22.57
N SER A 78 -11.38 15.18 -22.82
CA SER A 78 -10.30 16.17 -22.70
C SER A 78 -10.60 17.14 -21.56
N GLY A 79 -9.59 17.47 -20.75
CA GLY A 79 -9.74 18.45 -19.67
C GLY A 79 -10.84 18.06 -18.66
N ASN A 80 -11.91 18.85 -18.60
CA ASN A 80 -12.97 18.71 -17.58
C ASN A 80 -13.93 17.55 -17.85
N ASP A 81 -13.90 16.94 -19.04
CA ASP A 81 -14.83 15.84 -19.41
C ASP A 81 -14.48 14.49 -18.73
N LEU A 82 -13.39 14.44 -17.96
CA LEU A 82 -12.97 13.27 -17.19
C LEU A 82 -14.03 12.83 -16.16
N ASP A 83 -14.73 13.79 -15.55
CA ASP A 83 -15.81 13.52 -14.60
C ASP A 83 -17.00 12.84 -15.32
N THR A 84 -17.31 13.28 -16.54
CA THR A 84 -18.33 12.66 -17.41
C THR A 84 -17.96 11.22 -17.77
N ALA A 85 -16.66 10.92 -17.92
CA ALA A 85 -16.16 9.57 -18.14
C ALA A 85 -16.15 8.72 -16.85
N GLY A 86 -16.49 9.28 -15.69
CA GLY A 86 -16.51 8.58 -14.41
C GLY A 86 -15.13 8.31 -13.82
N VAL A 87 -14.11 9.08 -14.21
CA VAL A 87 -12.73 8.92 -13.73
C VAL A 87 -12.35 10.09 -12.82
N ASP A 88 -12.34 9.83 -11.51
CA ASP A 88 -11.83 10.81 -10.53
C ASP A 88 -10.31 10.72 -10.41
N ILE A 89 -9.61 11.75 -10.89
CA ILE A 89 -8.16 11.87 -10.77
C ILE A 89 -7.72 12.59 -9.48
N SER A 90 -8.67 13.05 -8.66
CA SER A 90 -8.39 13.72 -7.37
C SER A 90 -7.86 12.75 -6.31
N VAL A 91 -8.04 11.45 -6.53
CA VAL A 91 -7.45 10.40 -5.70
C VAL A 91 -5.93 10.50 -5.70
N LYS A 92 -5.31 10.34 -4.53
CA LYS A 92 -3.85 10.29 -4.42
C LYS A 92 -3.28 8.95 -4.86
N ASP A 93 -2.16 9.01 -5.56
CA ASP A 93 -1.41 7.82 -5.92
C ASP A 93 -0.81 7.12 -4.68
N PRO A 94 -0.36 5.86 -4.79
CA PRO A 94 0.19 5.11 -3.66
C PRO A 94 1.48 5.67 -3.03
N TRP A 95 2.10 6.66 -3.68
CA TRP A 95 3.27 7.40 -3.19
C TRP A 95 2.90 8.78 -2.63
N GLY A 96 1.61 9.15 -2.62
CA GLY A 96 1.09 10.43 -2.12
C GLY A 96 1.10 11.57 -3.13
N GLY A 97 1.49 11.31 -4.38
CA GLY A 97 1.39 12.24 -5.49
C GLY A 97 0.01 12.26 -6.15
N ASP A 98 -0.15 13.12 -7.14
CA ASP A 98 -1.38 13.22 -7.94
C ASP A 98 -1.27 12.38 -9.22
N TYR A 99 -2.42 11.94 -9.73
CA TYR A 99 -2.50 11.41 -11.08
C TYR A 99 -2.54 12.54 -12.09
N LYS A 100 -1.71 12.43 -13.14
CA LYS A 100 -1.68 13.37 -14.25
C LYS A 100 -2.33 12.75 -15.47
N TYR A 101 -3.39 13.39 -15.95
CA TYR A 101 -4.05 13.05 -17.21
C TYR A 101 -3.66 14.04 -18.30
N THR A 102 -3.31 13.53 -19.47
CA THR A 102 -3.03 14.34 -20.67
C THR A 102 -3.56 13.62 -21.90
N THR A 103 -4.20 14.35 -22.81
CA THR A 103 -4.59 13.84 -24.13
C THR A 103 -3.63 14.35 -25.21
N SER A 104 -3.48 13.57 -26.28
CA SER A 104 -2.76 13.95 -27.48
C SER A 104 -3.65 13.69 -28.69
N GLY A 105 -4.44 14.71 -29.04
CA GLY A 105 -5.56 14.56 -29.96
C GLY A 105 -6.74 13.80 -29.34
N ASP A 106 -7.70 13.41 -30.18
CA ASP A 106 -8.93 12.72 -29.78
C ASP A 106 -8.72 11.23 -29.49
N ASP A 107 -7.71 10.63 -30.11
CA ASP A 107 -7.48 9.18 -30.12
C ASP A 107 -6.44 8.70 -29.12
N ASN A 108 -5.75 9.60 -28.41
CA ASN A 108 -4.70 9.20 -27.49
C ASN A 108 -4.83 9.89 -26.14
N TYR A 109 -4.62 9.12 -25.07
CA TYR A 109 -4.49 9.65 -23.72
C TYR A 109 -3.32 9.02 -22.97
N THR A 110 -2.85 9.70 -21.95
CA THR A 110 -1.90 9.18 -20.96
C THR A 110 -2.37 9.59 -19.57
N LEU A 111 -2.54 8.62 -18.69
CA LEU A 111 -2.82 8.79 -17.26
C LEU A 111 -1.66 8.19 -16.46
N ALA A 112 -0.95 8.98 -15.68
CA ALA A 112 0.26 8.52 -15.00
C ALA A 112 0.33 8.96 -13.53
N THR A 113 0.95 8.13 -12.69
CA THR A 113 1.31 8.47 -11.31
C THR A 113 2.48 9.47 -11.29
N THR A 114 2.47 10.45 -10.40
CA THR A 114 3.54 11.47 -10.31
C THR A 114 4.46 11.26 -9.10
N GLY A 115 3.96 10.67 -8.02
CA GLY A 115 4.64 10.60 -6.72
C GLY A 115 5.78 9.58 -6.65
N GLY A 116 5.79 8.56 -7.51
CA GLY A 116 6.83 7.55 -7.51
C GLY A 116 8.21 8.11 -7.92
N THR A 117 9.21 7.97 -7.06
CA THR A 117 10.59 8.46 -7.31
C THR A 117 11.37 7.56 -8.26
N LYS A 118 11.16 6.23 -8.18
CA LYS A 118 11.89 5.22 -8.97
C LYS A 118 11.04 4.57 -10.06
N VAL A 119 9.72 4.64 -9.92
CA VAL A 119 8.76 3.96 -10.77
C VAL A 119 7.60 4.91 -11.07
N VAL A 120 7.11 4.86 -12.30
CA VAL A 120 5.87 5.50 -12.74
C VAL A 120 5.00 4.42 -13.35
N VAL A 121 3.78 4.28 -12.85
CA VAL A 121 2.76 3.46 -13.50
C VAL A 121 1.92 4.38 -14.36
N LYS A 122 1.74 4.02 -15.63
CA LYS A 122 0.97 4.79 -16.60
C LYS A 122 -0.02 3.91 -17.34
N ALA A 123 -1.21 4.44 -17.62
CA ALA A 123 -2.13 3.92 -18.61
C ALA A 123 -2.05 4.79 -19.86
N THR A 124 -1.90 4.17 -21.03
CA THR A 124 -1.90 4.85 -22.32
C THR A 124 -3.03 4.29 -23.16
N GLY A 125 -3.85 5.15 -23.75
CA GLY A 125 -4.87 4.75 -24.72
C GLY A 125 -4.47 5.16 -26.12
N ASN A 126 -4.78 4.30 -27.10
CA ASN A 126 -4.72 4.60 -28.53
C ASN A 126 -5.93 3.97 -29.22
N ASN A 127 -6.73 4.76 -29.93
CA ASN A 127 -7.88 4.30 -30.74
C ASN A 127 -8.81 3.34 -29.97
N GLY A 128 -9.23 3.73 -28.75
CA GLY A 128 -10.12 2.93 -27.91
C GLY A 128 -9.52 1.67 -27.27
N LYS A 129 -8.18 1.52 -27.31
CA LYS A 129 -7.48 0.46 -26.60
C LYS A 129 -6.54 1.06 -25.57
N SER A 130 -6.73 0.67 -24.31
CA SER A 130 -5.86 1.05 -23.21
C SER A 130 -4.84 -0.02 -22.84
N GLU A 131 -3.62 0.41 -22.50
CA GLU A 131 -2.54 -0.44 -21.99
C GLU A 131 -1.90 0.18 -20.74
N ILE A 132 -1.65 -0.67 -19.73
CA ILE A 132 -0.97 -0.27 -18.49
C ILE A 132 0.51 -0.65 -18.62
N THR A 133 1.39 0.30 -18.33
CA THR A 133 2.84 0.11 -18.34
C THR A 133 3.46 0.62 -17.04
N VAL A 134 4.37 -0.17 -16.49
CA VAL A 134 5.22 0.24 -15.37
C VAL A 134 6.59 0.66 -15.92
N VAL A 135 6.94 1.93 -15.77
CA VAL A 135 8.19 2.50 -16.27
C VAL A 135 9.11 2.80 -15.08
N LYS A 136 10.35 2.32 -15.12
CA LYS A 136 11.37 2.75 -14.17
C LYS A 136 11.91 4.11 -14.60
N LYS A 137 12.00 5.05 -13.65
CA LYS A 137 12.66 6.34 -13.84
C LYS A 137 14.18 6.17 -13.86
#